data_AF-B0FWB7-F1
#
_entry.id   AF-B0FWB7-F1
#
_cell.length_a   1.000
_cell.length_b   1.000
_cell.length_c   1.000
_cell.angle_alpha   90.00
_cell.angle_beta   90.00
_cell.angle_gamma   90.00
#
_symmetry.space_group_name_H-M   'P 1'
#
loop_
_entity.id
_entity.type
_entity.pdbx_description
1 polymer ?
#
loop_
_entity_poly.entity_id
_entity_poly.type
_entity_poly.pdbx_seq_one_letter_code
_entity_poly.pdbx_strand_id
1 'polypeptide(L)' 'NKMTAWETVYEDACDIVARIPVIAAFIYNLKYREDRQIAIDPDLDMGANFAHMIGQGKAYQDVARMYFILHSDH' A
#
# COMPACT_ATOMS: atom_id res chain seq x y z
N ASN A 1 -0.76 31.51 -1.07
CA ASN A 1 -1.26 31.94 0.26
C ASN A 1 -0.80 30.89 1.27
N LYS A 2 -0.04 31.25 2.31
CA LYS A 2 0.50 30.27 3.28
C LYS A 2 -0.60 29.51 4.02
N MET A 3 -1.75 30.15 4.25
CA MET A 3 -2.84 29.58 5.06
C MET A 3 -3.59 28.43 4.36
N THR A 4 -3.47 28.28 3.04
CA THR A 4 -4.13 27.23 2.25
C THR A 4 -3.14 26.18 1.72
N ALA A 5 -1.85 26.29 2.07
CA ALA A 5 -0.82 25.39 1.55
C ALA A 5 -1.01 23.92 2.01
N TRP A 6 -1.73 23.70 3.12
CA TRP A 6 -2.03 22.36 3.62
C TRP A 6 -2.98 21.58 2.71
N GLU A 7 -3.81 22.26 1.92
CA GLU A 7 -4.81 21.62 1.04
C GLU A 7 -4.13 20.76 -0.01
N THR A 8 -3.15 21.33 -0.73
CA THR A 8 -2.39 20.58 -1.75
C THR A 8 -1.52 19.50 -1.13
N VAL A 9 -0.93 19.76 0.04
CA VAL A 9 -0.10 18.77 0.75
C VAL A 9 -0.94 17.59 1.23
N TYR A 10 -2.16 17.85 1.70
CA TYR A 10 -3.10 16.82 2.13
C TYR A 10 -3.49 15.91 0.95
N GLU A 11 -3.91 16.50 -0.17
CA GLU A 11 -4.26 15.73 -1.38
C GLU A 11 -3.08 14.89 -1.86
N ASP A 12 -1.88 15.47 -1.96
CA ASP A 12 -0.67 14.74 -2.38
C ASP A 12 -0.31 13.62 -1.39
N ALA A 13 -0.42 13.87 -0.07
CA ALA A 13 -0.13 12.87 0.94
C ALA A 13 -1.12 11.70 0.89
N CYS A 14 -2.42 11.97 0.70
CA CYS A 14 -3.43 10.94 0.51
C CYS A 14 -3.16 10.11 -0.76
N ASP A 15 -2.82 10.78 -1.87
CA ASP A 15 -2.44 10.12 -3.12
C ASP A 15 -1.20 9.22 -2.95
N ILE A 16 -0.20 9.69 -2.21
CA ILE A 16 1.01 8.91 -1.92
C ILE A 16 0.66 7.66 -1.10
N VAL A 17 -0.10 7.80 -0.03
CA VAL A 17 -0.50 6.66 0.82
C VAL A 17 -1.29 5.63 0.02
N ALA A 18 -2.17 6.06 -0.88
CA ALA A 18 -2.94 5.14 -1.73
C ALA A 18 -2.07 4.40 -2.77
N ARG A 19 -1.05 5.07 -3.33
CA ARG A 19 -0.24 4.52 -4.44
C ARG A 19 1.00 3.75 -3.99
N ILE A 20 1.58 4.07 -2.84
CA ILE A 20 2.84 3.46 -2.39
C ILE A 20 2.78 1.92 -2.26
N PRO A 21 1.68 1.28 -1.80
CA PRO A 21 1.62 -0.18 -1.71
C PRO A 21 1.58 -0.84 -3.09
N VAL A 22 1.01 -0.17 -4.09
CA VAL A 22 0.93 -0.65 -5.48
C VAL A 22 2.33 -0.69 -6.09
N ILE A 23 3.10 0.39 -5.92
CA ILE A 23 4.49 0.47 -6.39
C ILE A 23 5.37 -0.57 -5.67
N ALA A 24 5.21 -0.71 -4.35
CA ALA A 24 5.96 -1.68 -3.57
C ALA A 24 5.65 -3.13 -4.00
N ALA A 25 4.37 -3.46 -4.22
CA ALA A 25 3.97 -4.77 -4.70
C ALA A 25 4.49 -5.04 -6.12
N PHE A 26 4.46 -4.05 -7.01
CA PHE A 26 5.04 -4.15 -8.35
C PHE A 26 6.52 -4.53 -8.29
N ILE A 27 7.33 -3.81 -7.49
CA ILE A 27 8.76 -4.07 -7.34
C ILE A 27 9.01 -5.47 -6.76
N TYR A 28 8.23 -5.87 -5.74
CA TYR A 28 8.34 -7.19 -5.14
C TYR A 28 8.04 -8.30 -6.17
N ASN A 29 6.98 -8.14 -6.95
CA ASN A 29 6.57 -9.12 -7.96
C ASN A 29 7.60 -9.22 -9.10
N LEU A 30 8.12 -8.09 -9.57
CA LEU A 30 9.18 -8.03 -10.58
C LEU A 30 10.43 -8.79 -10.12
N LYS A 31 10.82 -8.61 -8.85
CA LYS A 31 12.06 -9.18 -8.32
C LYS A 31 11.95 -10.64 -7.87
N TYR A 32 10.79 -11.04 -7.35
CA TYR A 32 10.63 -12.30 -6.61
C TYR A 32 9.49 -13.19 -7.09
N ARG A 33 8.63 -12.72 -8.01
CA ARG A 33 7.45 -13.47 -8.48
C ARG A 33 7.31 -13.49 -9.99
N GLU A 34 8.42 -13.52 -10.71
CA GLU A 34 8.43 -13.62 -12.19
C GLU A 34 7.57 -12.54 -12.86
N ASP A 35 7.54 -11.35 -12.27
CA ASP A 35 6.73 -10.21 -12.73
C ASP A 35 5.21 -10.50 -12.79
N ARG A 36 4.72 -11.45 -11.98
CA ARG A 36 3.28 -11.76 -11.88
C ARG A 36 2.56 -10.67 -11.10
N GLN A 37 2.03 -9.70 -11.84
CA GLN A 37 1.22 -8.61 -11.28
C GLN A 37 -0.22 -9.05 -11.00
N ILE A 38 -0.75 -8.58 -9.88
CA ILE A 38 -2.14 -8.82 -9.45
C ILE A 38 -2.79 -7.45 -9.26
N ALA A 39 -3.99 -7.27 -9.80
CA ALA A 39 -4.73 -6.02 -9.69
C ALA A 39 -5.19 -5.75 -8.25
N ILE A 40 -5.52 -4.50 -7.96
CA ILE A 40 -6.11 -4.09 -6.67
C ILE A 40 -7.53 -4.65 -6.56
N ASP A 41 -7.93 -5.03 -5.35
CA ASP A 41 -9.31 -5.39 -5.01
C ASP A 41 -9.97 -4.21 -4.24
N PRO A 42 -10.96 -3.51 -4.83
CA PRO A 42 -11.61 -2.37 -4.18
C PRO A 42 -12.32 -2.70 -2.86
N ASP A 43 -12.62 -3.97 -2.60
CA ASP A 43 -13.32 -4.40 -1.39
C ASP A 43 -12.37 -4.68 -0.21
N LEU A 44 -11.04 -4.58 -0.42
CA LEU A 44 -10.02 -4.82 0.59
C LEU A 44 -9.43 -3.52 1.16
N ASP A 45 -9.12 -3.54 2.45
CA ASP A 45 -8.31 -2.50 3.09
C ASP A 45 -6.85 -2.50 2.60
N MET A 46 -6.10 -1.42 2.87
CA MET A 46 -4.72 -1.22 2.39
C MET A 46 -3.78 -2.40 2.72
N GLY A 47 -3.84 -2.93 3.94
CA GLY A 47 -2.97 -4.01 4.39
C GLY A 47 -3.27 -5.33 3.67
N ALA A 48 -4.55 -5.67 3.56
CA ALA A 48 -4.97 -6.83 2.79
C ALA A 48 -4.72 -6.69 1.30
N ASN A 49 -4.92 -5.50 0.73
CA ASN A 49 -4.65 -5.24 -0.68
C ASN A 49 -3.17 -5.41 -1.01
N PHE A 50 -2.26 -4.92 -0.16
CA PHE A 50 -0.84 -5.15 -0.35
C PHE A 50 -0.51 -6.64 -0.37
N ALA A 51 -0.97 -7.40 0.62
CA ALA A 51 -0.80 -8.84 0.71
C ALA A 51 -1.39 -9.58 -0.51
N HIS A 52 -2.58 -9.18 -0.96
CA HIS A 52 -3.23 -9.70 -2.17
C HIS A 52 -2.36 -9.47 -3.41
N MET A 53 -1.86 -8.25 -3.61
CA MET A 53 -1.05 -7.89 -4.78
C MET A 53 0.26 -8.67 -4.85
N ILE A 54 0.87 -9.00 -3.70
CA ILE A 54 2.06 -9.84 -3.63
C ILE A 54 1.76 -11.35 -3.55
N GLY A 55 0.50 -11.74 -3.74
CA GLY A 55 0.04 -13.13 -3.84
C GLY A 55 0.15 -13.92 -2.53
N GLN A 56 0.03 -13.24 -1.40
CA GLN A 56 0.04 -13.86 -0.08
C GLN A 56 -1.37 -14.19 0.40
N GLY A 57 -1.47 -15.20 1.28
CA GLY A 57 -2.74 -15.69 1.80
C GLY A 57 -3.31 -14.86 2.96
N LYS A 58 -4.50 -15.26 3.45
CA LYS A 58 -5.24 -14.56 4.52
C LYS A 58 -4.41 -14.29 5.77
N ALA A 59 -3.62 -15.26 6.25
CA ALA A 59 -2.78 -15.08 7.44
C ALA A 59 -1.76 -13.94 7.28
N TYR A 60 -1.25 -13.72 6.07
CA TYR A 60 -0.31 -12.63 5.80
C TYR A 60 -1.02 -11.27 5.73
N GLN A 61 -2.32 -11.23 5.38
CA GLN A 61 -3.08 -9.98 5.40
C GLN A 61 -3.11 -9.38 6.81
N ASP A 62 -3.31 -10.22 7.83
CA ASP A 62 -3.31 -9.78 9.23
C ASP A 62 -1.92 -9.32 9.69
N VAL A 63 -0.87 -10.01 9.24
CA VAL A 63 0.52 -9.58 9.47
C VAL A 63 0.77 -8.22 8.81
N ALA A 64 0.35 -8.02 7.57
CA ALA A 64 0.54 -6.76 6.85
C ALA A 64 -0.19 -5.60 7.53
N ARG A 65 -1.45 -5.79 7.93
CA ARG A 65 -2.23 -4.81 8.70
C ARG A 65 -1.51 -4.41 9.99
N MET A 66 -1.13 -5.39 10.79
CA MET A 66 -0.41 -5.16 12.04
C MET A 66 0.93 -4.47 11.79
N TYR A 67 1.70 -4.95 10.81
CA TYR A 67 3.03 -4.43 10.49
C TYR A 67 2.99 -2.96 10.10
N PHE A 68 2.06 -2.57 9.21
CA PHE A 68 1.90 -1.18 8.79
C PHE A 68 1.44 -0.26 9.92
N ILE A 69 0.64 -0.75 10.86
CA ILE A 69 0.23 0.03 12.03
C ILE A 69 1.40 0.19 13.00
N LEU A 70 2.13 -0.89 13.31
CA LEU A 70 3.21 -0.86 14.30
C LEU A 70 4.43 -0.06 13.83
N HIS A 71 4.68 0.00 12.52
CA HIS A 71 5.81 0.73 11.95
C HIS A 71 5.37 1.97 11.15
N SER A 72 4.15 2.47 11.38
CA SER A 72 3.68 3.68 10.69
C SER A 72 4.49 4.91 11.09
N ASP A 73 4.98 4.91 12.33
CA ASP A 73 5.90 5.89 12.88
C ASP A 73 6.69 5.23 14.03
N HIS A 74 7.96 5.64 14.19
CA HIS A 74 8.95 5.14 15.18
C HIS A 74 9.09 3.61 15.35
#